data_AF-A0A8C5DG25-F1
#
_entry.id   AF-A0A8C5DG25-F1
#
_cell.length_a   1.000
_cell.length_b   1.000
_cell.length_c   1.000
_cell.angle_alpha   90.00
_cell.angle_beta   90.00
_cell.angle_gamma   90.00
#
_symmetry.space_group_name_H-M   'P 1'
#
loop_
_entity.id
_entity.type
_entity.pdbx_description
1 polymer ?
#
loop_
_entity_poly.entity_id
_entity_poly.type
_entity_poly.pdbx_seq_one_letter_code
_entity_poly.pdbx_strand_id
1 'polypeptide(L)'
;MPFPVGKKPAAPAGSRIPKLGSITDENQDEGPQVKRSSSPPKGAPKKRTAFIDITNAHKLHISIPGRKKQPGKKVVKKSSSSSSPVSTNNQNNLTKSSSVSSEDTTTSEEEKEESSKDEGVKEAEPAESPPPVPAHLKKQLIPAEFDIDCENSEDCYMCPEYAKDIFDYLRHREEKFMLSDYMQTQPSLNPEMRSILVDWLVEVQENFELYHETLYLAVTITDHFLSKCPIHKETLQLVGSTAMLLASKFEERSPPCVDDFLYICDDAYKREELIAMEANILQTLSFDISIPIPYRFLRRYAKCVSANMDTLTLARYYCEMSLMEMELVTQRGSLLASSCLFMALLSKQLGGWSPVLQFHSGYRTSDLAPVVRKLFVALSAPPDDKLKAVRSKYSHKVFFEVANLPLVNEDQLEEALSPP
;
A
#
# COMPACT_ATOMS: atom_id res chain seq x y z
N MET A 1 -41.40 30.89 30.38
CA MET A 1 -41.38 32.24 30.98
C MET A 1 -40.04 32.91 30.64
N PRO A 2 -40.02 33.93 29.77
CA PRO A 2 -38.79 34.68 29.43
C PRO A 2 -38.60 35.91 30.34
N PHE A 3 -37.36 36.38 30.47
CA PHE A 3 -36.98 37.64 31.14
C PHE A 3 -35.94 38.40 30.28
N PRO A 4 -35.79 39.74 30.40
CA PRO A 4 -36.00 40.58 29.23
C PRO A 4 -34.86 41.53 28.85
N VAL A 5 -35.03 42.21 27.70
CA VAL A 5 -34.10 43.19 27.10
C VAL A 5 -34.18 44.57 27.76
N GLY A 6 -33.03 45.25 27.94
CA GLY A 6 -32.92 46.60 28.52
C GLY A 6 -32.02 47.60 27.77
N LYS A 7 -32.61 48.36 26.83
CA LYS A 7 -32.33 49.74 26.37
C LYS A 7 -30.89 50.30 26.17
N LYS A 8 -30.66 50.83 24.95
CA LYS A 8 -29.78 52.01 24.65
C LYS A 8 -30.50 53.34 24.99
N PRO A 9 -29.81 54.50 25.11
CA PRO A 9 -29.57 55.41 23.96
C PRO A 9 -28.13 56.04 23.99
N ALA A 10 -27.66 56.97 23.13
CA ALA A 10 -28.27 57.85 22.12
C ALA A 10 -27.31 58.14 20.92
N ALA A 11 -27.83 58.75 19.85
CA ALA A 11 -27.10 59.37 18.72
C ALA A 11 -27.30 60.92 18.74
N PRO A 12 -26.79 61.76 17.80
CA PRO A 12 -27.11 61.79 16.35
C PRO A 12 -25.82 62.04 15.48
N ALA A 13 -25.76 62.54 14.23
CA ALA A 13 -26.70 63.09 13.23
C ALA A 13 -26.15 62.99 11.78
N GLY A 14 -26.93 63.39 10.76
CA GLY A 14 -26.44 63.80 9.41
C GLY A 14 -26.47 62.72 8.31
N SER A 15 -27.55 62.50 7.53
CA SER A 15 -27.99 63.24 6.32
C SER A 15 -26.98 63.18 5.14
N ARG A 16 -27.27 62.80 3.88
CA ARG A 16 -28.53 62.65 3.08
C ARG A 16 -28.39 61.54 2.01
N ILE A 17 -29.52 61.12 1.41
CA ILE A 17 -29.61 60.34 0.15
C ILE A 17 -30.16 61.27 -0.96
N PRO A 18 -29.89 61.02 -2.26
CA PRO A 18 -31.00 60.82 -3.19
C PRO A 18 -30.82 59.59 -4.13
N LYS A 19 -31.96 59.13 -4.68
CA LYS A 19 -32.12 57.96 -5.56
C LYS A 19 -31.84 58.30 -7.03
N LEU A 20 -31.68 57.27 -7.87
CA LEU A 20 -32.65 56.80 -8.90
C LEU A 20 -31.96 56.35 -10.21
N GLY A 21 -32.48 55.28 -10.84
CA GLY A 21 -32.12 54.92 -12.23
C GLY A 21 -32.24 53.43 -12.55
N SER A 22 -33.34 53.01 -13.16
CA SER A 22 -33.58 51.65 -13.66
C SER A 22 -33.89 51.69 -15.16
N ILE A 23 -33.20 50.88 -15.97
CA ILE A 23 -33.54 50.64 -17.39
C ILE A 23 -33.28 49.16 -17.72
N THR A 24 -34.30 48.49 -18.26
CA THR A 24 -34.21 47.26 -19.08
C THR A 24 -34.20 47.70 -20.56
N ASP A 25 -33.70 46.98 -21.57
CA ASP A 25 -33.99 45.58 -21.94
C ASP A 25 -33.06 45.06 -23.07
N GLU A 26 -33.15 43.74 -23.33
CA GLU A 26 -32.91 43.00 -24.59
C GLU A 26 -31.53 42.81 -25.29
N ASN A 27 -31.15 41.51 -25.36
CA ASN A 27 -30.71 40.69 -26.52
C ASN A 27 -29.25 40.63 -27.06
N GLN A 28 -28.82 39.37 -27.28
CA GLN A 28 -27.65 38.84 -28.04
C GLN A 28 -26.25 39.24 -27.49
N ASP A 29 -25.29 38.33 -27.25
CA ASP A 29 -24.64 37.40 -28.20
C ASP A 29 -23.85 36.30 -27.45
N GLU A 30 -23.22 35.34 -28.15
CA GLU A 30 -22.42 34.26 -27.54
C GLU A 30 -21.15 34.74 -26.80
N GLY A 31 -20.79 34.04 -25.70
CA GLY A 31 -19.63 34.36 -24.86
C GLY A 31 -18.82 33.11 -24.45
N PRO A 32 -17.49 33.21 -24.22
CA PRO A 32 -16.58 32.22 -24.80
C PRO A 32 -16.17 31.05 -23.89
N GLN A 33 -15.81 29.94 -24.53
CA GLN A 33 -15.08 28.82 -23.90
C GLN A 33 -13.78 29.32 -23.24
N VAL A 34 -13.71 29.22 -21.91
CA VAL A 34 -12.46 29.46 -21.17
C VAL A 34 -11.52 28.27 -21.36
N LYS A 35 -10.61 28.39 -22.32
CA LYS A 35 -9.41 27.55 -22.41
C LYS A 35 -8.62 27.71 -21.11
N ARG A 36 -8.61 26.69 -20.25
CA ARG A 36 -7.68 26.64 -19.11
C ARG A 36 -6.26 26.53 -19.64
N SER A 37 -5.45 27.55 -19.39
CA SER A 37 -4.03 27.57 -19.72
C SER A 37 -3.27 26.57 -18.85
N SER A 38 -2.40 25.78 -19.48
CA SER A 38 -1.47 24.87 -18.80
C SER A 38 -0.35 25.68 -18.14
N SER A 39 -0.53 26.04 -16.87
CA SER A 39 0.51 26.62 -16.04
C SER A 39 0.44 26.00 -14.64
N PRO A 40 1.55 25.44 -14.12
CA PRO A 40 1.52 24.73 -12.85
C PRO A 40 1.26 25.68 -11.67
N PRO A 41 0.61 25.21 -10.59
CA PRO A 41 0.53 25.96 -9.36
C PRO A 41 1.94 26.20 -8.80
N LYS A 42 2.15 27.38 -8.18
CA LYS A 42 3.42 27.71 -7.50
C LYS A 42 3.64 26.71 -6.36
N GLY A 43 4.64 25.83 -6.51
CA GLY A 43 4.98 24.82 -5.51
C GLY A 43 5.19 23.40 -6.06
N ALA A 44 4.97 23.15 -7.36
CA ALA A 44 5.20 21.83 -7.96
C ALA A 44 6.63 21.29 -7.68
N PRO A 45 6.76 20.01 -7.27
CA PRO A 45 8.05 19.41 -6.90
C PRO A 45 9.01 19.32 -8.08
N LYS A 46 10.32 19.22 -7.80
CA LYS A 46 11.35 19.07 -8.83
C LYS A 46 11.13 17.75 -9.60
N LYS A 47 10.98 17.84 -10.92
CA LYS A 47 10.90 16.66 -11.79
C LYS A 47 12.21 15.86 -11.77
N ARG A 48 12.21 14.70 -11.12
CA ARG A 48 13.17 13.61 -11.33
C ARG A 48 12.45 12.48 -12.05
N THR A 49 12.99 12.04 -13.18
CA THR A 49 12.46 10.90 -13.93
C THR A 49 13.34 9.67 -13.71
N ALA A 50 12.78 8.61 -13.14
CA ALA A 50 13.50 7.34 -12.93
C ALA A 50 14.15 6.82 -14.22
N PHE A 51 13.54 7.08 -15.39
CA PHE A 51 14.05 6.65 -16.70
C PHE A 51 15.49 7.10 -16.96
N ILE A 52 15.88 8.33 -16.58
CA ILE A 52 17.25 8.83 -16.80
C ILE A 52 18.26 8.08 -15.92
N ASP A 53 17.87 7.72 -14.70
CA ASP A 53 18.74 6.98 -13.77
C ASP A 53 18.81 5.49 -14.16
N ILE A 54 17.67 4.86 -14.47
CA ILE A 54 17.56 3.47 -14.95
C ILE A 54 18.39 3.26 -16.22
N THR A 55 18.30 4.17 -17.20
CA THR A 55 19.08 4.04 -18.45
C THR A 55 20.59 4.18 -18.25
N ASN A 56 21.03 4.87 -17.19
CA ASN A 56 22.44 5.05 -16.84
C ASN A 56 23.01 3.96 -15.91
N ALA A 57 22.18 3.16 -15.22
CA ALA A 57 22.60 2.12 -14.26
C ALA A 57 23.85 1.31 -14.68
N HIS A 58 23.95 0.82 -15.93
CA HIS A 58 25.13 0.05 -16.38
C HIS A 58 26.47 0.82 -16.39
N LYS A 59 26.47 2.14 -16.26
CA LYS A 59 27.67 2.99 -16.12
C LYS A 59 27.94 3.39 -14.67
N LEU A 60 27.02 3.09 -13.77
CA LEU A 60 27.07 3.49 -12.37
C LEU A 60 27.71 2.37 -11.56
N HIS A 61 28.68 2.73 -10.74
CA HIS A 61 29.11 1.87 -9.63
C HIS A 61 28.20 2.26 -8.47
N ILE A 62 27.21 1.41 -8.14
CA ILE A 62 26.43 1.46 -6.90
C ILE A 62 27.03 0.47 -5.90
N SER A 63 27.01 0.84 -4.62
CA SER A 63 27.71 0.12 -3.55
C SER A 63 26.90 -1.06 -3.02
N ILE A 64 26.74 -2.11 -3.84
CA ILE A 64 26.05 -3.35 -3.43
C ILE A 64 26.92 -4.17 -2.48
N PRO A 65 26.47 -4.52 -1.25
CA PRO A 65 27.18 -5.45 -0.38
C PRO A 65 27.30 -6.85 -1.00
N GLY A 66 28.47 -7.49 -0.89
CA GLY A 66 28.61 -8.95 -1.04
C GLY A 66 29.34 -9.53 -2.26
N ARG A 67 29.65 -8.77 -3.33
CA ARG A 67 30.21 -9.36 -4.57
C ARG A 67 31.75 -9.30 -4.69
N LYS A 68 32.44 -10.42 -4.38
CA LYS A 68 33.88 -10.60 -4.70
C LYS A 68 34.10 -10.64 -6.23
N LYS A 69 35.05 -9.86 -6.73
CA LYS A 69 35.41 -9.79 -8.17
C LYS A 69 36.11 -11.08 -8.65
N GLN A 70 35.76 -11.53 -9.85
CA GLN A 70 36.66 -12.30 -10.73
C GLN A 70 36.82 -11.58 -12.08
N PRO A 71 37.99 -11.67 -12.74
CA PRO A 71 38.28 -10.92 -13.97
C PRO A 71 37.62 -11.55 -15.20
N GLY A 72 37.03 -10.71 -16.05
CA GLY A 72 36.22 -11.16 -17.20
C GLY A 72 37.00 -11.56 -18.45
N LYS A 73 36.27 -12.08 -19.44
CA LYS A 73 36.74 -12.25 -20.83
C LYS A 73 35.80 -11.54 -21.81
N LYS A 74 36.39 -10.77 -22.73
CA LYS A 74 35.70 -10.14 -23.86
C LYS A 74 35.37 -11.18 -24.93
N VAL A 75 34.19 -11.10 -25.54
CA VAL A 75 33.91 -11.68 -26.88
C VAL A 75 33.16 -10.62 -27.72
N VAL A 76 33.30 -10.73 -29.04
CA VAL A 76 33.13 -9.65 -30.02
C VAL A 76 31.73 -9.65 -30.68
N LYS A 77 31.28 -8.46 -31.12
CA LYS A 77 30.06 -8.25 -31.93
C LYS A 77 30.03 -9.15 -33.18
N LYS A 78 28.82 -9.55 -33.59
CA LYS A 78 28.48 -9.67 -35.02
C LYS A 78 27.07 -9.18 -35.30
N SER A 79 26.91 -8.56 -36.45
CA SER A 79 25.72 -7.90 -36.96
C SER A 79 25.08 -8.70 -38.08
N SER A 80 23.75 -8.73 -38.16
CA SER A 80 23.03 -9.01 -39.41
C SER A 80 21.66 -8.35 -39.41
N SER A 81 21.46 -7.45 -40.37
CA SER A 81 20.18 -6.80 -40.70
C SER A 81 19.42 -7.58 -41.77
N SER A 82 18.11 -7.72 -41.62
CA SER A 82 17.19 -7.96 -42.75
C SER A 82 15.77 -7.53 -42.38
N SER A 83 15.05 -6.96 -43.34
CA SER A 83 13.82 -6.19 -43.13
C SER A 83 12.65 -6.68 -43.99
N SER A 84 11.42 -6.53 -43.46
CA SER A 84 10.17 -6.37 -44.23
C SER A 84 9.51 -7.64 -44.85
N PRO A 85 8.21 -7.61 -45.24
CA PRO A 85 7.03 -7.08 -44.52
C PRO A 85 5.70 -7.90 -44.73
N VAL A 86 4.54 -7.31 -44.35
CA VAL A 86 3.16 -7.47 -44.93
C VAL A 86 2.17 -8.56 -44.38
N SER A 87 1.29 -8.11 -43.47
CA SER A 87 -0.19 -7.96 -43.60
C SER A 87 -1.25 -9.08 -43.46
N THR A 88 -2.27 -8.72 -42.65
CA THR A 88 -3.75 -8.79 -42.83
C THR A 88 -4.61 -10.07 -42.64
N ASN A 89 -5.71 -9.82 -41.91
CA ASN A 89 -7.07 -10.38 -41.99
C ASN A 89 -7.39 -11.81 -41.52
N ASN A 90 -8.29 -11.92 -40.54
CA ASN A 90 -9.71 -12.15 -40.86
C ASN A 90 -10.69 -11.70 -39.75
N GLN A 91 -11.85 -11.19 -40.18
CA GLN A 91 -13.07 -10.99 -39.38
C GLN A 91 -14.13 -12.01 -39.81
N ASN A 92 -15.13 -12.25 -38.93
CA ASN A 92 -16.56 -12.60 -39.17
C ASN A 92 -17.04 -13.61 -38.11
N ASN A 93 -17.93 -13.20 -37.19
CA ASN A 93 -19.41 -13.27 -37.27
C ASN A 93 -19.96 -14.58 -36.65
N LEU A 94 -21.17 -14.67 -36.07
CA LEU A 94 -22.27 -13.69 -35.92
C LEU A 94 -23.01 -13.89 -34.57
N THR A 95 -23.99 -13.02 -34.31
CA THR A 95 -24.85 -12.86 -33.12
C THR A 95 -26.08 -13.77 -33.06
N LYS A 96 -26.67 -13.89 -31.84
CA LYS A 96 -28.10 -14.05 -31.43
C LYS A 96 -28.23 -14.98 -30.21
N SER A 97 -29.14 -14.81 -29.23
CA SER A 97 -30.35 -13.95 -29.11
C SER A 97 -30.53 -13.37 -27.69
N SER A 98 -31.48 -12.45 -27.53
CA SER A 98 -31.90 -11.76 -26.30
C SER A 98 -33.19 -12.32 -25.66
N SER A 99 -33.57 -11.75 -24.50
CA SER A 99 -34.97 -11.43 -24.05
C SER A 99 -35.93 -12.58 -23.63
N VAL A 100 -36.96 -12.44 -22.74
CA VAL A 100 -37.41 -11.42 -21.75
C VAL A 100 -38.56 -12.03 -20.88
N SER A 101 -38.73 -11.58 -19.61
CA SER A 101 -39.96 -11.47 -18.77
C SER A 101 -41.01 -12.61 -18.59
N SER A 102 -41.14 -13.06 -17.32
CA SER A 102 -42.32 -13.02 -16.39
C SER A 102 -43.72 -13.64 -16.67
N GLU A 103 -44.47 -13.77 -15.55
CA GLU A 103 -45.93 -14.01 -15.34
C GLU A 103 -46.46 -15.46 -15.45
N ASP A 104 -47.42 -15.95 -14.64
CA ASP A 104 -47.98 -15.57 -13.31
C ASP A 104 -48.89 -16.73 -12.79
N THR A 105 -49.78 -16.51 -11.80
CA THR A 105 -50.97 -17.31 -11.38
C THR A 105 -50.73 -18.59 -10.52
N THR A 106 -51.48 -18.90 -9.45
CA THR A 106 -52.60 -18.21 -8.75
C THR A 106 -52.90 -18.76 -7.33
N THR A 107 -53.34 -17.86 -6.42
CA THR A 107 -54.34 -18.01 -5.32
C THR A 107 -54.45 -19.27 -4.45
N SER A 108 -54.49 -19.10 -3.13
CA SER A 108 -55.78 -18.89 -2.41
C SER A 108 -55.57 -18.50 -0.93
N GLU A 109 -56.37 -17.53 -0.47
CA GLU A 109 -56.52 -17.12 0.94
C GLU A 109 -57.88 -17.62 1.45
N GLU A 110 -58.00 -17.91 2.75
CA GLU A 110 -59.27 -17.78 3.48
C GLU A 110 -58.99 -17.52 4.97
N GLU A 111 -59.58 -16.44 5.51
CA GLU A 111 -59.52 -16.07 6.93
C GLU A 111 -60.68 -16.69 7.72
N LYS A 112 -60.48 -16.93 9.04
CA LYS A 112 -61.48 -16.51 10.07
C LYS A 112 -61.03 -16.64 11.53
N GLU A 113 -61.06 -15.48 12.19
CA GLU A 113 -61.55 -15.12 13.53
C GLU A 113 -61.34 -16.00 14.78
N GLU A 114 -61.19 -15.28 15.90
CA GLU A 114 -60.85 -15.75 17.25
C GLU A 114 -61.99 -16.47 17.99
N SER A 115 -61.63 -17.34 18.94
CA SER A 115 -62.32 -17.34 20.24
C SER A 115 -61.37 -17.76 21.36
N SER A 116 -61.49 -17.10 22.51
CA SER A 116 -60.61 -17.29 23.66
C SER A 116 -61.02 -18.49 24.52
N LYS A 117 -60.02 -19.19 25.07
CA LYS A 117 -60.15 -19.98 26.31
C LYS A 117 -58.81 -20.11 27.01
N ASP A 118 -58.83 -19.79 28.29
CA ASP A 118 -57.73 -19.79 29.24
C ASP A 118 -57.63 -21.16 29.95
N GLU A 119 -56.53 -21.90 29.78
CA GLU A 119 -56.13 -22.98 30.69
C GLU A 119 -54.60 -23.19 30.72
N GLY A 120 -54.03 -23.16 31.93
CA GLY A 120 -52.93 -24.07 32.31
C GLY A 120 -51.50 -23.66 31.95
N VAL A 121 -50.84 -22.94 32.86
CA VAL A 121 -49.36 -22.87 32.90
C VAL A 121 -48.80 -24.28 33.07
N LYS A 122 -48.08 -24.78 32.06
CA LYS A 122 -47.20 -25.94 32.16
C LYS A 122 -45.76 -25.46 32.23
N GLU A 123 -44.98 -26.07 33.11
CA GLU A 123 -43.56 -25.77 33.29
C GLU A 123 -42.80 -25.96 31.98
N ALA A 124 -41.97 -24.97 31.62
CA ALA A 124 -41.10 -25.09 30.46
C ALA A 124 -39.94 -26.03 30.81
N GLU A 125 -39.77 -27.09 30.01
CA GLU A 125 -38.58 -27.93 30.07
C GLU A 125 -37.31 -27.12 29.72
N PRO A 126 -36.11 -27.55 30.16
CA PRO A 126 -34.89 -26.81 29.92
C PRO A 126 -34.64 -26.68 28.41
N ALA A 127 -34.50 -25.44 27.93
CA ALA A 127 -34.23 -25.18 26.52
C ALA A 127 -32.99 -25.96 26.05
N GLU A 128 -33.13 -26.68 24.94
CA GLU A 128 -32.01 -27.37 24.29
C GLU A 128 -30.87 -26.36 24.05
N SER A 129 -29.64 -26.79 24.34
CA SER A 129 -28.45 -25.98 24.08
C SER A 129 -28.42 -25.57 22.60
N PRO A 130 -28.11 -24.29 22.27
CA PRO A 130 -28.10 -23.83 20.89
C PRO A 130 -27.17 -24.70 20.02
N PRO A 131 -27.50 -24.89 18.73
CA PRO A 131 -26.77 -25.80 17.86
C PRO A 131 -25.27 -25.46 17.85
N PRO A 132 -24.38 -26.47 17.84
CA PRO A 132 -22.95 -26.25 18.01
C PRO A 132 -22.41 -25.37 16.88
N VAL A 133 -21.91 -24.19 17.26
CA VAL A 133 -21.32 -23.21 16.35
C VAL A 133 -20.27 -23.89 15.45
N PRO A 134 -20.37 -23.76 14.11
CA PRO A 134 -19.41 -24.34 13.16
C PRO A 134 -17.98 -23.99 13.55
N ALA A 135 -17.02 -24.91 13.34
CA ALA A 135 -15.64 -24.73 13.81
C ALA A 135 -14.96 -23.44 13.32
N HIS A 136 -15.34 -22.94 12.13
CA HIS A 136 -14.85 -21.69 11.55
C HIS A 136 -15.54 -20.41 12.09
N LEU A 137 -16.58 -20.55 12.91
CA LEU A 137 -17.28 -19.46 13.61
C LEU A 137 -17.03 -19.51 15.13
N LYS A 138 -16.23 -20.46 15.62
CA LYS A 138 -15.83 -20.51 17.02
C LYS A 138 -14.74 -19.47 17.26
N LYS A 139 -15.08 -18.41 18.02
CA LYS A 139 -14.13 -17.36 18.43
C LYS A 139 -12.88 -18.01 19.05
N GLN A 140 -11.71 -17.66 18.52
CA GLN A 140 -10.45 -18.18 19.03
C GLN A 140 -10.22 -17.62 20.44
N LEU A 141 -10.03 -18.51 21.43
CA LEU A 141 -9.72 -18.12 22.80
C LEU A 141 -8.27 -17.64 22.86
N ILE A 142 -8.09 -16.33 23.05
CA ILE A 142 -6.80 -15.69 23.29
C ILE A 142 -6.58 -15.69 24.82
N PRO A 143 -5.43 -16.17 25.34
CA PRO A 143 -5.08 -16.01 26.75
C PRO A 143 -5.04 -14.53 27.12
N ALA A 144 -5.50 -14.16 28.32
CA ALA A 144 -5.67 -12.77 28.73
C ALA A 144 -4.35 -11.97 28.70
N GLU A 145 -3.21 -12.64 28.94
CA GLU A 145 -1.86 -12.08 28.84
C GLU A 145 -1.43 -11.73 27.39
N PHE A 146 -2.18 -12.18 26.38
CA PHE A 146 -1.93 -11.92 24.96
C PHE A 146 -3.10 -11.19 24.27
N ASP A 147 -4.17 -10.84 24.98
CA ASP A 147 -5.29 -10.07 24.42
C ASP A 147 -4.95 -8.57 24.38
N ILE A 148 -4.35 -8.16 23.27
CA ILE A 148 -3.95 -6.76 23.01
C ILE A 148 -5.10 -5.89 22.46
N ASP A 149 -6.32 -6.45 22.35
CA ASP A 149 -7.48 -5.78 21.76
C ASP A 149 -8.65 -5.62 22.74
N CYS A 150 -8.56 -6.21 23.94
CA CYS A 150 -9.55 -6.07 25.02
C CYS A 150 -9.93 -4.61 25.34
N GLU A 151 -8.98 -3.67 25.29
CA GLU A 151 -9.22 -2.23 25.49
C GLU A 151 -10.13 -1.61 24.41
N ASN A 152 -10.22 -2.24 23.24
CA ASN A 152 -11.04 -1.79 22.11
C ASN A 152 -12.35 -2.59 21.99
N SER A 153 -12.70 -3.43 22.96
CA SER A 153 -13.89 -4.32 22.96
C SER A 153 -15.21 -3.63 22.58
N GLU A 154 -15.39 -2.37 22.95
CA GLU A 154 -16.59 -1.56 22.65
C GLU A 154 -16.47 -0.69 21.38
N ASP A 155 -15.30 -0.67 20.72
CA ASP A 155 -15.05 0.14 19.51
C ASP A 155 -15.35 -0.65 18.22
N CYS A 156 -16.55 -0.42 17.68
CA CYS A 156 -17.01 -1.06 16.46
C CYS A 156 -16.20 -0.71 15.20
N TYR A 157 -15.33 0.31 15.23
CA TYR A 157 -14.41 0.60 14.13
C TYR A 157 -13.09 -0.19 14.22
N MET A 158 -12.76 -0.75 15.38
CA MET A 158 -11.55 -1.53 15.61
C MET A 158 -11.74 -3.03 15.38
N CYS A 159 -12.98 -3.53 15.41
CA CYS A 159 -13.33 -4.95 15.19
C CYS A 159 -12.42 -5.94 15.97
N PRO A 160 -12.20 -5.72 17.27
CA PRO A 160 -11.24 -6.48 18.08
C PRO A 160 -11.49 -8.00 18.06
N GLU A 161 -12.75 -8.41 17.94
CA GLU A 161 -13.18 -9.81 17.89
C GLU A 161 -12.71 -10.56 16.65
N TYR A 162 -12.42 -9.86 15.55
CA TYR A 162 -11.86 -10.42 14.31
C TYR A 162 -10.35 -10.16 14.16
N ALA A 163 -9.76 -9.31 15.00
CA ALA A 163 -8.39 -8.83 14.82
C ALA A 163 -7.37 -9.97 14.70
N LYS A 164 -7.50 -11.02 15.54
CA LYS A 164 -6.62 -12.19 15.43
C LYS A 164 -6.88 -13.02 14.17
N ASP A 165 -8.14 -13.30 13.83
CA ASP A 165 -8.50 -14.08 12.64
C ASP A 165 -8.04 -13.40 11.35
N ILE A 166 -8.10 -12.07 11.28
CA ILE A 166 -7.58 -11.26 10.17
C ILE A 166 -6.07 -11.47 10.02
N PHE A 167 -5.29 -11.40 11.11
CA PHE A 167 -3.84 -11.56 11.01
C PHE A 167 -3.39 -13.01 10.81
N ASP A 168 -4.12 -13.99 11.34
CA ASP A 168 -3.93 -15.41 11.02
C ASP A 168 -4.23 -15.67 9.52
N TYR A 169 -5.30 -15.09 8.96
CA TYR A 169 -5.62 -15.15 7.53
C TYR A 169 -4.53 -14.50 6.67
N LEU A 170 -4.08 -13.27 7.03
CA LEU A 170 -3.04 -12.58 6.29
C LEU A 170 -1.72 -13.37 6.26
N ARG A 171 -1.35 -14.04 7.36
CA ARG A 171 -0.17 -14.93 7.43
C ARG A 171 -0.32 -16.18 6.54
N HIS A 172 -1.47 -16.84 6.55
CA HIS A 172 -1.71 -17.98 5.63
C HIS A 172 -1.72 -17.51 4.17
N ARG A 173 -2.28 -16.33 3.91
CA ARG A 173 -2.39 -15.77 2.56
C ARG A 173 -1.03 -15.35 1.98
N GLU A 174 -0.09 -14.85 2.79
CA GLU A 174 1.23 -14.41 2.30
C GLU A 174 2.02 -15.55 1.64
N GLU A 175 1.77 -16.81 2.04
CA GLU A 175 2.39 -17.99 1.45
C GLU A 175 2.09 -18.15 -0.05
N LYS A 176 0.93 -17.67 -0.52
CA LYS A 176 0.55 -17.63 -1.94
C LYS A 176 1.38 -16.62 -2.74
N PHE A 177 1.95 -15.63 -2.06
CA PHE A 177 2.66 -14.49 -2.65
C PHE A 177 4.17 -14.54 -2.41
N MET A 178 4.71 -15.71 -2.08
CA MET A 178 6.16 -15.91 -1.98
C MET A 178 6.85 -15.76 -3.35
N LEU A 179 7.87 -14.90 -3.40
CA LEU A 179 8.70 -14.67 -4.58
C LEU A 179 10.05 -15.39 -4.49
N SER A 180 10.53 -15.87 -5.64
CA SER A 180 11.92 -16.26 -5.86
C SER A 180 12.74 -15.07 -6.40
N ASP A 181 14.07 -15.19 -6.42
CA ASP A 181 14.93 -14.24 -7.14
C ASP A 181 14.66 -14.29 -8.66
N TYR A 182 13.76 -13.42 -9.13
CA TYR A 182 13.39 -13.30 -10.54
C TYR A 182 14.32 -12.40 -11.36
N MET A 183 15.38 -11.82 -10.77
CA MET A 183 16.34 -11.04 -11.56
C MET A 183 17.10 -11.91 -12.55
N GLN A 184 17.20 -13.21 -12.28
CA GLN A 184 17.79 -14.21 -13.18
C GLN A 184 16.93 -14.45 -14.44
N THR A 185 15.62 -14.20 -14.38
CA THR A 185 14.68 -14.33 -15.51
C THR A 185 14.48 -13.02 -16.29
N GLN A 186 15.12 -11.92 -15.86
CA GLN A 186 15.00 -10.60 -16.49
C GLN A 186 16.24 -10.29 -17.36
N PRO A 187 16.20 -10.48 -18.70
CA PRO A 187 17.39 -10.37 -19.55
C PRO A 187 17.89 -8.93 -19.75
N SER A 188 17.06 -7.93 -19.45
CA SER A 188 17.37 -6.51 -19.66
C SER A 188 17.47 -5.69 -18.36
N LEU A 189 17.21 -6.30 -17.20
CA LEU A 189 17.21 -5.62 -15.90
C LEU A 189 18.35 -6.13 -15.01
N ASN A 190 18.57 -5.43 -13.89
CA ASN A 190 19.40 -5.90 -12.79
C ASN A 190 18.78 -5.41 -11.45
N PRO A 191 19.23 -5.90 -10.29
CA PRO A 191 18.75 -5.44 -8.99
C PRO A 191 18.84 -3.92 -8.80
N GLU A 192 19.92 -3.31 -9.30
CA GLU A 192 20.19 -1.88 -9.20
C GLU A 192 19.10 -1.01 -9.87
N MET A 193 18.64 -1.39 -11.08
CA MET A 193 17.53 -0.73 -11.76
C MET A 193 16.21 -0.82 -10.97
N ARG A 194 15.97 -1.94 -10.28
CA ARG A 194 14.83 -2.08 -9.36
C ARG A 194 14.97 -1.15 -8.16
N SER A 195 16.14 -1.07 -7.53
CA SER A 195 16.38 -0.17 -6.40
C SER A 195 16.19 1.30 -6.81
N ILE A 196 16.65 1.70 -8.00
CA ILE A 196 16.40 3.05 -8.58
C ILE A 196 14.90 3.30 -8.79
N LEU A 197 14.15 2.32 -9.29
CA LEU A 197 12.69 2.44 -9.42
C LEU A 197 12.01 2.63 -8.05
N VAL A 198 12.38 1.82 -7.05
CA VAL A 198 11.79 1.87 -5.71
C VAL A 198 12.11 3.21 -5.01
N ASP A 199 13.33 3.72 -5.12
CA ASP A 199 13.72 5.04 -4.61
C ASP A 199 12.87 6.16 -5.23
N TRP A 200 12.62 6.11 -6.55
CA TRP A 200 11.70 7.05 -7.20
C TRP A 200 10.23 6.85 -6.79
N LEU A 201 9.76 5.61 -6.57
CA LEU A 201 8.39 5.37 -6.09
C LEU A 201 8.16 5.94 -4.68
N VAL A 202 9.20 6.07 -3.86
CA VAL A 202 9.14 6.79 -2.57
C VAL A 202 8.94 8.29 -2.80
N GLU A 203 9.65 8.90 -3.76
CA GLU A 203 9.42 10.30 -4.15
C GLU A 203 8.00 10.51 -4.70
N VAL A 204 7.46 9.56 -5.48
CA VAL A 204 6.07 9.58 -5.97
C VAL A 204 5.08 9.51 -4.81
N GLN A 205 5.32 8.64 -3.83
CA GLN A 205 4.46 8.52 -2.64
C GLN A 205 4.46 9.81 -1.81
N GLU A 206 5.60 10.48 -1.62
CA GLU A 206 5.64 11.77 -0.92
C GLU A 206 4.98 12.89 -1.75
N ASN A 207 5.24 12.97 -3.05
CA ASN A 207 4.69 14.02 -3.92
C ASN A 207 3.15 13.97 -4.06
N PHE A 208 2.55 12.79 -3.93
CA PHE A 208 1.09 12.60 -3.96
C PHE A 208 0.48 12.38 -2.57
N GLU A 209 1.25 12.52 -1.49
CA GLU A 209 0.83 12.34 -0.10
C GLU A 209 0.11 10.99 0.19
N LEU A 210 0.48 9.93 -0.56
CA LEU A 210 -0.17 8.61 -0.49
C LEU A 210 0.13 7.89 0.82
N TYR A 211 -0.74 6.96 1.22
CA TYR A 211 -0.49 6.11 2.38
C TYR A 211 0.76 5.24 2.20
N HIS A 212 1.38 4.86 3.31
CA HIS A 212 2.51 3.93 3.29
C HIS A 212 2.08 2.60 2.68
N GLU A 213 0.92 2.07 3.07
CA GLU A 213 0.29 0.87 2.54
C GLU A 213 0.30 0.85 0.99
N THR A 214 -0.02 1.98 0.36
CA THR A 214 -0.01 2.18 -1.11
C THR A 214 1.37 1.95 -1.73
N LEU A 215 2.44 2.50 -1.14
CA LEU A 215 3.82 2.27 -1.60
C LEU A 215 4.22 0.79 -1.46
N TYR A 216 3.96 0.17 -0.31
CA TYR A 216 4.29 -1.24 -0.10
C TYR A 216 3.56 -2.14 -1.11
N LEU A 217 2.27 -1.86 -1.38
CA LEU A 217 1.49 -2.60 -2.36
C LEU A 217 2.00 -2.36 -3.79
N ALA A 218 2.35 -1.12 -4.16
CA ALA A 218 2.88 -0.79 -5.48
C ALA A 218 4.20 -1.52 -5.80
N VAL A 219 5.14 -1.56 -4.85
CA VAL A 219 6.39 -2.32 -5.00
C VAL A 219 6.11 -3.82 -5.09
N THR A 220 5.20 -4.34 -4.26
CA THR A 220 4.83 -5.77 -4.25
C THR A 220 4.18 -6.19 -5.59
N ILE A 221 3.25 -5.38 -6.13
CA ILE A 221 2.65 -5.58 -7.46
C ILE A 221 3.72 -5.55 -8.56
N THR A 222 4.66 -4.60 -8.49
CA THR A 222 5.78 -4.48 -9.43
C THR A 222 6.61 -5.76 -9.44
N ASP A 223 7.02 -6.25 -8.28
CA ASP A 223 7.87 -7.43 -8.15
C ASP A 223 7.15 -8.70 -8.61
N HIS A 224 5.86 -8.86 -8.29
CA HIS A 224 5.06 -9.97 -8.81
C HIS A 224 4.86 -9.93 -10.32
N PHE A 225 4.68 -8.75 -10.92
CA PHE A 225 4.61 -8.62 -12.37
C PHE A 225 5.95 -8.98 -13.02
N LEU A 226 7.07 -8.43 -12.52
CA LEU A 226 8.41 -8.74 -13.00
C LEU A 226 8.82 -10.21 -12.77
N SER A 227 8.22 -10.91 -11.82
CA SER A 227 8.45 -12.35 -11.64
C SER A 227 7.86 -13.23 -12.75
N LYS A 228 6.87 -12.71 -13.50
CA LYS A 228 6.15 -13.42 -14.56
C LYS A 228 6.42 -12.88 -15.97
N CYS A 229 6.70 -11.58 -16.08
CA CYS A 229 6.84 -10.88 -17.35
C CYS A 229 8.26 -10.31 -17.53
N PRO A 230 9.10 -10.91 -18.39
CA PRO A 230 10.34 -10.31 -18.85
C PRO A 230 10.06 -8.98 -19.56
N ILE A 231 10.73 -7.90 -19.17
CA ILE A 231 10.58 -6.57 -19.79
C ILE A 231 11.94 -5.99 -20.21
N HIS A 232 11.88 -4.94 -21.03
CA HIS A 232 13.02 -4.07 -21.28
C HIS A 232 13.08 -2.94 -20.24
N LYS A 233 14.30 -2.45 -19.97
CA LYS A 233 14.56 -1.41 -18.95
C LYS A 233 13.82 -0.10 -19.25
N GLU A 234 13.57 0.19 -20.52
CA GLU A 234 12.80 1.36 -20.98
C GLU A 234 11.33 1.29 -20.52
N THR A 235 10.79 0.10 -20.25
CA THR A 235 9.42 -0.10 -19.77
C THR A 235 9.33 -0.13 -18.24
N LEU A 236 10.45 -0.17 -17.51
CA LEU A 236 10.47 -0.39 -16.06
C LEU A 236 9.76 0.72 -15.26
N GLN A 237 9.95 1.99 -15.64
CA GLN A 237 9.24 3.10 -14.99
C GLN A 237 7.73 3.05 -15.30
N LEU A 238 7.33 2.70 -16.51
CA LEU A 238 5.90 2.53 -16.86
C LEU A 238 5.24 1.44 -16.01
N VAL A 239 5.93 0.32 -15.77
CA VAL A 239 5.44 -0.73 -14.86
C VAL A 239 5.27 -0.19 -13.44
N GLY A 240 6.29 0.47 -12.89
CA GLY A 240 6.24 0.99 -11.52
C GLY A 240 5.20 2.09 -11.31
N SER A 241 5.07 3.04 -12.24
CA SER A 241 4.05 4.09 -12.17
C SER A 241 2.63 3.54 -12.28
N THR A 242 2.43 2.54 -13.15
CA THR A 242 1.14 1.86 -13.29
C THR A 242 0.82 0.99 -12.07
N ALA A 243 1.80 0.32 -11.48
CA ALA A 243 1.63 -0.43 -10.24
C ALA A 243 1.29 0.50 -9.05
N MET A 244 1.86 1.71 -9.02
CA MET A 244 1.47 2.74 -8.05
C MET A 244 0.04 3.23 -8.29
N LEU A 245 -0.37 3.50 -9.53
CA LEU A 245 -1.78 3.84 -9.84
C LEU A 245 -2.75 2.74 -9.38
N LEU A 246 -2.42 1.47 -9.63
CA LEU A 246 -3.21 0.32 -9.21
C LEU A 246 -3.31 0.22 -7.68
N ALA A 247 -2.19 0.38 -6.97
CA ALA A 247 -2.18 0.42 -5.51
C ALA A 247 -2.99 1.60 -4.97
N SER A 248 -2.87 2.79 -5.57
CA SER A 248 -3.65 3.96 -5.18
C SER A 248 -5.14 3.71 -5.35
N LYS A 249 -5.57 3.15 -6.49
CA LYS A 249 -6.98 2.78 -6.72
C LYS A 249 -7.53 1.75 -5.72
N PHE A 250 -6.67 1.01 -5.03
CA PHE A 250 -7.03 -0.05 -4.10
C PHE A 250 -7.01 0.40 -2.62
N GLU A 251 -6.04 1.23 -2.22
CA GLU A 251 -5.83 1.66 -0.83
C GLU A 251 -6.30 3.10 -0.53
N GLU A 252 -6.33 3.99 -1.53
CA GLU A 252 -6.64 5.41 -1.30
C GLU A 252 -8.14 5.72 -1.37
N ARG A 253 -8.59 6.62 -0.48
CA ARG A 253 -9.96 7.18 -0.56
C ARG A 253 -10.18 8.01 -1.84
N SER A 254 -9.13 8.63 -2.35
CA SER A 254 -9.16 9.50 -3.53
C SER A 254 -7.84 9.37 -4.29
N PRO A 255 -7.67 8.33 -5.13
CA PRO A 255 -6.43 8.10 -5.86
C PRO A 255 -6.12 9.23 -6.87
N PRO A 256 -4.83 9.51 -7.16
CA PRO A 256 -4.45 10.37 -8.27
C PRO A 256 -4.97 9.82 -9.59
N CYS A 257 -5.23 10.71 -10.55
CA CYS A 257 -5.75 10.34 -11.86
C CYS A 257 -4.62 9.92 -12.82
N VAL A 258 -5.01 9.36 -13.98
CA VAL A 258 -4.03 8.93 -15.01
C VAL A 258 -3.15 10.10 -15.46
N ASP A 259 -3.69 11.32 -15.58
CA ASP A 259 -2.90 12.48 -16.02
C ASP A 259 -1.82 12.88 -15.00
N ASP A 260 -2.06 12.68 -13.71
CA ASP A 260 -1.05 12.94 -12.66
C ASP A 260 0.15 11.98 -12.82
N PHE A 261 -0.12 10.71 -13.14
CA PHE A 261 0.93 9.72 -13.42
C PHE A 261 1.66 9.94 -14.75
N LEU A 262 1.01 10.49 -15.78
CA LEU A 262 1.68 10.94 -17.01
C LEU A 262 2.61 12.13 -16.71
N TYR A 263 2.11 13.11 -15.95
CA TYR A 263 2.85 14.31 -15.57
C TYR A 263 4.10 14.00 -14.74
N ILE A 264 4.01 13.11 -13.74
CA ILE A 264 5.16 12.71 -12.89
C ILE A 264 6.16 11.82 -13.64
N CYS A 265 5.74 11.16 -14.73
CA CYS A 265 6.62 10.50 -15.69
C CYS A 265 7.22 11.47 -16.74
N ASP A 266 7.00 12.79 -16.60
CA ASP A 266 7.44 13.84 -17.54
C ASP A 266 6.93 13.60 -18.98
N ASP A 267 5.69 13.14 -19.10
CA ASP A 267 5.00 12.85 -20.37
C ASP A 267 5.76 11.84 -21.28
N ALA A 268 6.62 11.00 -20.69
CA ALA A 268 7.41 9.99 -21.40
C ALA A 268 6.57 8.84 -22.02
N TYR A 269 5.31 8.72 -21.62
CA TYR A 269 4.36 7.70 -22.07
C TYR A 269 3.04 8.36 -22.46
N LYS A 270 2.27 7.72 -23.34
CA LYS A 270 0.91 8.12 -23.64
C LYS A 270 -0.10 7.50 -22.67
N ARG A 271 -1.27 8.11 -22.56
CA ARG A 271 -2.42 7.61 -21.80
C ARG A 271 -2.76 6.16 -22.16
N GLU A 272 -2.74 5.82 -23.44
CA GLU A 272 -3.09 4.49 -23.94
C GLU A 272 -2.06 3.44 -23.51
N GLU A 273 -0.78 3.80 -23.40
CA GLU A 273 0.29 2.90 -22.95
C GLU A 273 0.16 2.57 -21.47
N LEU A 274 -0.19 3.57 -20.64
CA LEU A 274 -0.45 3.39 -19.21
C LEU A 274 -1.70 2.52 -18.97
N ILE A 275 -2.80 2.78 -19.68
CA ILE A 275 -4.03 1.97 -19.58
C ILE A 275 -3.79 0.54 -20.08
N ALA A 276 -3.01 0.35 -21.14
CA ALA A 276 -2.64 -0.98 -21.63
C ALA A 276 -1.74 -1.73 -20.62
N MET A 277 -0.81 -1.04 -19.97
CA MET A 277 0.01 -1.62 -18.90
C MET A 277 -0.85 -2.00 -17.69
N GLU A 278 -1.86 -1.19 -17.34
CA GLU A 278 -2.76 -1.47 -16.21
C GLU A 278 -3.52 -2.79 -16.41
N ALA A 279 -4.11 -2.95 -17.61
CA ALA A 279 -4.78 -4.19 -17.99
C ALA A 279 -3.81 -5.39 -18.00
N ASN A 280 -2.59 -5.21 -18.49
CA ASN A 280 -1.57 -6.26 -18.56
C ASN A 280 -1.13 -6.72 -17.15
N ILE A 281 -0.87 -5.79 -16.23
CA ILE A 281 -0.50 -6.11 -14.83
C ILE A 281 -1.65 -6.88 -14.16
N LEU A 282 -2.88 -6.37 -14.24
CA LEU A 282 -4.05 -7.03 -13.67
C LEU A 282 -4.27 -8.44 -14.24
N GLN A 283 -4.17 -8.62 -15.55
CA GLN A 283 -4.34 -9.93 -16.18
C GLN A 283 -3.21 -10.91 -15.80
N THR A 284 -1.96 -10.45 -15.76
CA THR A 284 -0.78 -11.23 -15.34
C THR A 284 -0.87 -11.69 -13.88
N LEU A 285 -1.46 -10.86 -13.02
CA LEU A 285 -1.72 -11.17 -11.61
C LEU A 285 -3.09 -11.85 -11.38
N SER A 286 -3.84 -12.12 -12.45
CA SER A 286 -5.18 -12.72 -12.39
C SER A 286 -6.13 -11.97 -11.45
N PHE A 287 -6.00 -10.64 -11.42
CA PHE A 287 -6.69 -9.69 -10.54
C PHE A 287 -6.49 -9.92 -9.02
N ASP A 288 -5.61 -10.82 -8.61
CA ASP A 288 -5.36 -11.15 -7.20
C ASP A 288 -4.32 -10.19 -6.56
N ILE A 289 -4.67 -8.91 -6.52
CA ILE A 289 -3.82 -7.82 -6.00
C ILE A 289 -4.03 -7.52 -4.51
N SER A 290 -4.89 -8.27 -3.80
CA SER A 290 -5.04 -8.15 -2.35
C SER A 290 -3.87 -8.87 -1.64
N ILE A 291 -2.67 -8.31 -1.74
CA ILE A 291 -1.43 -8.96 -1.28
C ILE A 291 -1.14 -8.53 0.17
N PRO A 292 -0.85 -9.46 1.11
CA PRO A 292 -0.42 -9.11 2.46
C PRO A 292 0.94 -8.39 2.43
N ILE A 293 0.96 -7.14 2.90
CA ILE A 293 2.16 -6.29 2.90
C ILE A 293 2.84 -6.24 4.28
N PRO A 294 4.18 -6.14 4.35
CA PRO A 294 4.93 -6.10 5.63
C PRO A 294 4.42 -5.05 6.62
N TYR A 295 4.08 -3.86 6.12
CA TYR A 295 3.70 -2.73 6.99
C TYR A 295 2.42 -2.96 7.81
N ARG A 296 1.47 -3.77 7.31
CA ARG A 296 0.26 -4.16 8.07
C ARG A 296 0.63 -5.01 9.30
N PHE A 297 1.51 -6.00 9.12
CA PHE A 297 2.05 -6.81 10.22
C PHE A 297 2.85 -5.95 11.19
N LEU A 298 3.66 -5.02 10.68
CA LEU A 298 4.49 -4.13 11.52
C LEU A 298 3.65 -3.31 12.49
N ARG A 299 2.56 -2.69 12.02
CA ARG A 299 1.63 -1.92 12.86
C ARG A 299 1.00 -2.79 13.96
N ARG A 300 0.63 -4.04 13.63
CA ARG A 300 0.06 -5.01 14.58
C ARG A 300 1.06 -5.41 15.66
N TYR A 301 2.28 -5.75 15.27
CA TYR A 301 3.33 -6.16 16.21
C TYR A 301 3.82 -4.98 17.06
N ALA A 302 3.83 -3.76 16.54
CA ALA A 302 4.07 -2.56 17.33
C ALA A 302 3.00 -2.33 18.42
N LYS A 303 1.72 -2.61 18.14
CA LYS A 303 0.65 -2.59 19.16
C LYS A 303 0.91 -3.60 20.29
N CYS A 304 1.45 -4.78 19.96
CA CYS A 304 1.71 -5.86 20.94
C CYS A 304 2.66 -5.47 22.09
N VAL A 305 3.49 -4.44 21.89
CA VAL A 305 4.47 -3.96 22.88
C VAL A 305 4.28 -2.47 23.20
N SER A 306 3.09 -1.91 22.89
CA SER A 306 2.76 -0.50 23.07
C SER A 306 3.84 0.46 22.54
N ALA A 307 4.39 0.14 21.36
CA ALA A 307 5.52 0.89 20.82
C ALA A 307 5.13 2.35 20.49
N ASN A 308 5.88 3.29 21.06
CA ASN A 308 5.75 4.72 20.75
C ASN A 308 5.89 5.01 19.25
N MET A 309 5.28 6.11 18.80
CA MET A 309 5.25 6.51 17.38
C MET A 309 6.63 6.66 16.74
N ASP A 310 7.64 7.06 17.50
CA ASP A 310 9.03 7.17 17.05
C ASP A 310 9.69 5.78 16.90
N THR A 311 9.39 4.82 17.78
CA THR A 311 9.79 3.40 17.63
C THR A 311 9.14 2.75 16.42
N LEU A 312 7.82 2.93 16.22
CA LEU A 312 7.12 2.46 15.03
C LEU A 312 7.67 3.11 13.75
N THR A 313 8.04 4.39 13.80
CA THR A 313 8.61 5.10 12.66
C THR A 313 10.04 4.62 12.34
N LEU A 314 10.85 4.31 13.34
CA LEU A 314 12.17 3.66 13.15
C LEU A 314 12.03 2.26 12.53
N ALA A 315 11.09 1.46 13.02
CA ALA A 315 10.81 0.14 12.44
C ALA A 315 10.27 0.26 11.00
N ARG A 316 9.45 1.27 10.72
CA ARG A 316 8.96 1.58 9.36
C ARG A 316 10.10 2.01 8.44
N TYR A 317 11.06 2.80 8.92
CA TYR A 317 12.27 3.17 8.17
C TYR A 317 13.07 1.93 7.76
N TYR A 318 13.37 1.01 8.69
CA TYR A 318 14.06 -0.25 8.35
C TYR A 318 13.26 -1.09 7.35
N CYS A 319 11.93 -1.15 7.51
CA CYS A 319 11.03 -1.85 6.61
C CYS A 319 10.97 -1.19 5.22
N GLU A 320 11.06 0.13 5.10
CA GLU A 320 11.01 0.84 3.82
C GLU A 320 12.36 0.80 3.10
N MET A 321 13.47 0.84 3.85
CA MET A 321 14.81 0.54 3.31
C MET A 321 14.87 -0.87 2.70
N SER A 322 14.22 -1.86 3.34
CA SER A 322 14.19 -3.23 2.82
C SER A 322 13.52 -3.38 1.45
N LEU A 323 12.65 -2.43 1.05
CA LEU A 323 12.00 -2.45 -0.27
C LEU A 323 13.01 -2.32 -1.41
N MET A 324 14.16 -1.66 -1.19
CA MET A 324 15.19 -1.51 -2.22
C MET A 324 16.04 -2.78 -2.41
N GLU A 325 16.04 -3.70 -1.43
CA GLU A 325 16.93 -4.86 -1.37
C GLU A 325 16.35 -6.12 -2.02
N MET A 326 16.90 -6.53 -3.16
CA MET A 326 16.43 -7.69 -3.91
C MET A 326 16.49 -9.00 -3.11
N GLU A 327 17.45 -9.16 -2.20
CA GLU A 327 17.56 -10.36 -1.36
C GLU A 327 16.40 -10.52 -0.37
N LEU A 328 15.76 -9.41 0.03
CA LEU A 328 14.67 -9.38 1.00
C LEU A 328 13.29 -9.58 0.37
N VAL A 329 13.15 -9.41 -0.95
CA VAL A 329 11.94 -9.73 -1.74
C VAL A 329 11.51 -11.19 -1.60
N THR A 330 12.45 -12.08 -1.28
CA THR A 330 12.19 -13.53 -1.06
C THR A 330 11.62 -13.86 0.32
N GLN A 331 11.45 -12.88 1.21
CA GLN A 331 11.04 -13.10 2.61
C GLN A 331 9.54 -12.87 2.80
N ARG A 332 8.94 -13.61 3.76
CA ARG A 332 7.56 -13.38 4.20
C ARG A 332 7.41 -11.98 4.77
N GLY A 333 6.32 -11.29 4.44
CA GLY A 333 6.06 -9.93 4.91
C GLY A 333 5.92 -9.86 6.44
N SER A 334 5.33 -10.88 7.06
CA SER A 334 5.24 -11.01 8.52
C SER A 334 6.62 -11.18 9.18
N LEU A 335 7.51 -11.97 8.58
CA LEU A 335 8.87 -12.22 9.08
C LEU A 335 9.77 -10.98 8.94
N LEU A 336 9.66 -10.29 7.81
CA LEU A 336 10.35 -9.03 7.54
C LEU A 336 9.90 -7.94 8.52
N ALA A 337 8.60 -7.77 8.72
CA ALA A 337 8.04 -6.85 9.71
C ALA A 337 8.51 -7.15 11.14
N SER A 338 8.53 -8.43 11.53
CA SER A 338 9.05 -8.88 12.83
C SER A 338 10.53 -8.53 13.01
N SER A 339 11.33 -8.75 11.98
CA SER A 339 12.77 -8.44 11.97
C SER A 339 13.04 -6.95 12.08
N CYS A 340 12.30 -6.11 11.34
CA CYS A 340 12.39 -4.65 11.41
C CYS A 340 11.98 -4.11 12.80
N LEU A 341 10.92 -4.65 13.39
CA LEU A 341 10.51 -4.26 14.74
C LEU A 341 11.54 -4.68 15.79
N PHE A 342 12.04 -5.91 15.73
CA PHE A 342 13.09 -6.41 16.63
C PHE A 342 14.32 -5.50 16.61
N MET A 343 14.84 -5.16 15.43
CA MET A 343 15.95 -4.21 15.30
C MET A 343 15.62 -2.84 15.89
N ALA A 344 14.41 -2.30 15.69
CA ALA A 344 14.01 -1.00 16.24
C ALA A 344 13.89 -1.00 17.78
N LEU A 345 13.46 -2.13 18.38
CA LEU A 345 13.42 -2.31 19.83
C LEU A 345 14.85 -2.36 20.42
N LEU A 346 15.76 -3.10 19.78
CA LEU A 346 17.18 -3.16 20.20
C LEU A 346 17.89 -1.80 20.05
N SER A 347 17.76 -1.13 18.90
CA SER A 347 18.33 0.20 18.66
C SER A 347 17.88 1.25 19.69
N LYS A 348 16.73 1.05 20.34
CA LYS A 348 16.18 1.92 21.39
C LYS A 348 16.24 1.33 22.80
N GLN A 349 16.90 0.19 22.99
CA GLN A 349 17.05 -0.50 24.26
C GLN A 349 15.69 -0.81 24.96
N LEU A 350 14.65 -1.07 24.18
CA LEU A 350 13.28 -1.38 24.64
C LEU A 350 13.05 -2.89 24.90
N GLY A 351 14.12 -3.68 24.94
CA GLY A 351 14.09 -5.14 25.10
C GLY A 351 14.15 -5.91 23.77
N GLY A 352 14.11 -7.24 23.90
CA GLY A 352 14.19 -8.18 22.77
C GLY A 352 12.82 -8.74 22.34
N TRP A 353 12.83 -9.93 21.73
CA TRP A 353 11.62 -10.55 21.15
C TRP A 353 10.74 -11.23 22.21
N SER A 354 9.79 -10.46 22.75
CA SER A 354 8.94 -10.85 23.89
C SER A 354 7.95 -11.99 23.61
N PRO A 355 7.45 -12.71 24.64
CA PRO A 355 6.48 -13.78 24.46
C PRO A 355 5.18 -13.37 23.74
N VAL A 356 4.69 -12.15 23.96
CA VAL A 356 3.51 -11.63 23.25
C VAL A 356 3.78 -11.42 21.75
N LEU A 357 4.99 -10.99 21.38
CA LEU A 357 5.41 -10.92 19.98
C LEU A 357 5.53 -12.33 19.37
N GLN A 358 6.07 -13.30 20.11
CA GLN A 358 6.13 -14.70 19.66
C GLN A 358 4.72 -15.30 19.44
N PHE A 359 3.76 -15.00 20.32
CA PHE A 359 2.37 -15.44 20.19
C PHE A 359 1.67 -14.86 18.95
N HIS A 360 1.72 -13.54 18.74
CA HIS A 360 1.03 -12.89 17.61
C HIS A 360 1.76 -13.04 16.26
N SER A 361 3.08 -13.19 16.24
CA SER A 361 3.86 -13.38 15.00
C SER A 361 4.04 -14.85 14.61
N GLY A 362 4.02 -15.77 15.59
CA GLY A 362 4.41 -17.16 15.41
C GLY A 362 5.91 -17.40 15.14
N TYR A 363 6.76 -16.38 15.29
CA TYR A 363 8.21 -16.48 15.12
C TYR A 363 8.95 -16.34 16.44
N ARG A 364 10.02 -17.12 16.64
CA ARG A 364 10.99 -16.96 17.72
C ARG A 364 12.20 -16.17 17.22
N THR A 365 13.05 -15.71 18.14
CA THR A 365 14.30 -15.00 17.81
C THR A 365 15.18 -15.75 16.80
N SER A 366 15.27 -17.08 16.93
CA SER A 366 16.00 -17.96 16.00
C SER A 366 15.51 -17.87 14.56
N ASP A 367 14.21 -17.65 14.39
CA ASP A 367 13.53 -17.63 13.10
C ASP A 367 13.70 -16.24 12.43
N LEU A 368 13.85 -15.18 13.22
CA LEU A 368 14.17 -13.81 12.76
C LEU A 368 15.64 -13.66 12.33
N ALA A 369 16.56 -14.35 13.01
CA ALA A 369 18.00 -14.11 12.91
C ALA A 369 18.58 -14.06 11.47
N PRO A 370 18.15 -14.91 10.50
CA PRO A 370 18.65 -14.83 9.12
C PRO A 370 18.25 -13.54 8.40
N VAL A 371 17.03 -13.03 8.66
CA VAL A 371 16.51 -11.81 8.03
C VAL A 371 17.07 -10.57 8.71
N VAL A 372 17.17 -10.59 10.04
CA VAL A 372 17.80 -9.53 10.83
C VAL A 372 19.25 -9.30 10.40
N ARG A 373 20.06 -10.35 10.20
CA ARG A 373 21.45 -10.20 9.71
C ARG A 373 21.54 -9.60 8.31
N LYS A 374 20.68 -10.03 7.37
CA LYS A 374 20.61 -9.43 6.02
C LYS A 374 20.24 -7.94 6.08
N LEU A 375 19.22 -7.61 6.86
CA LEU A 375 18.74 -6.25 7.05
C LEU A 375 19.81 -5.37 7.72
N PHE A 376 20.53 -5.90 8.71
CA PHE A 376 21.67 -5.23 9.34
C PHE A 376 22.79 -4.92 8.35
N VAL A 377 23.20 -5.89 7.51
CA VAL A 377 24.21 -5.68 6.47
C VAL A 377 23.79 -4.61 5.47
N ALA A 378 22.53 -4.60 5.03
CA ALA A 378 21.98 -3.57 4.13
C ALA A 378 21.97 -2.17 4.79
N LEU A 379 21.52 -2.08 6.05
CA LEU A 379 21.46 -0.81 6.80
C LEU A 379 22.84 -0.27 7.22
N SER A 380 23.84 -1.15 7.35
CA SER A 380 25.23 -0.80 7.68
C SER A 380 26.05 -0.34 6.47
N ALA A 381 25.53 -0.52 5.26
CA ALA A 381 26.18 -0.04 4.05
C ALA A 381 26.30 1.51 4.08
N PRO A 382 27.38 2.08 3.51
CA PRO A 382 27.49 3.54 3.38
C PRO A 382 26.32 4.07 2.54
N PRO A 383 25.74 5.24 2.87
CA PRO A 383 24.62 5.80 2.12
C PRO A 383 24.99 5.96 0.64
N ASP A 384 24.18 5.42 -0.29
CA ASP A 384 24.43 5.65 -1.71
C ASP A 384 24.07 7.09 -2.08
N ASP A 385 24.92 7.73 -2.87
CA ASP A 385 24.71 9.12 -3.29
C ASP A 385 23.51 9.31 -4.24
N LYS A 386 22.93 8.22 -4.76
CA LYS A 386 21.89 8.21 -5.80
C LYS A 386 20.55 7.64 -5.32
N LEU A 387 20.56 6.83 -4.26
CA LEU A 387 19.37 6.24 -3.64
C LEU A 387 19.13 6.90 -2.28
N LYS A 388 18.43 8.04 -2.31
CA LYS A 388 18.36 9.00 -1.20
C LYS A 388 16.95 9.26 -0.69
N ALA A 389 15.90 8.85 -1.39
CA ALA A 389 14.52 9.24 -1.10
C ALA A 389 14.10 8.75 0.30
N VAL A 390 14.24 7.44 0.55
CA VAL A 390 13.92 6.84 1.86
C VAL A 390 14.70 7.51 2.98
N ARG A 391 16.03 7.66 2.84
CA ARG A 391 16.83 8.27 3.91
C ARG A 391 16.46 9.74 4.15
N SER A 392 16.27 10.52 3.09
CA SER A 392 15.91 11.95 3.20
C SER A 392 14.55 12.15 3.86
N LYS A 393 13.56 11.33 3.48
CA LYS A 393 12.23 11.26 4.11
C LYS A 393 12.33 11.01 5.61
N TYR A 394 12.97 9.92 6.03
CA TYR A 394 13.08 9.57 7.45
C TYR A 394 14.12 10.39 8.24
N SER A 395 14.94 11.21 7.58
CA SER A 395 15.74 12.27 8.22
C SER A 395 14.93 13.55 8.51
N HIS A 396 13.66 13.66 8.05
CA HIS A 396 12.80 14.82 8.33
C HIS A 396 12.16 14.75 9.73
N LYS A 397 11.88 15.91 10.32
CA LYS A 397 11.34 16.06 11.69
C LYS A 397 9.98 15.41 11.91
N VAL A 398 9.14 15.37 10.87
CA VAL A 398 7.83 14.67 10.91
C VAL A 398 8.00 13.16 11.14
N PHE A 399 9.14 12.59 10.74
CA PHE A 399 9.51 11.20 10.95
C PHE A 399 10.50 11.02 12.12
N PHE A 400 10.52 11.95 13.08
CA PHE A 400 11.38 11.95 14.27
C PHE A 400 12.89 11.85 13.96
N GLU A 401 13.30 12.21 12.74
CA GLU A 401 14.70 12.17 12.28
C GLU A 401 15.35 10.77 12.45
N VAL A 402 14.55 9.69 12.43
CA VAL A 402 14.99 8.31 12.77
C VAL A 402 16.12 7.77 11.87
N ALA A 403 16.25 8.25 10.63
CA ALA A 403 17.35 7.87 9.74
C ALA A 403 18.73 8.46 10.16
N ASN A 404 18.73 9.36 11.14
CA ASN A 404 19.94 9.94 11.75
C ASN A 404 20.33 9.21 13.06
N LEU A 405 19.50 8.31 13.57
CA LEU A 405 19.83 7.49 14.75
C LEU A 405 20.94 6.48 14.38
N PRO A 406 21.85 6.15 15.33
CA PRO A 406 22.80 5.08 15.13
C PRO A 406 22.08 3.74 14.98
N LEU A 407 22.63 2.87 14.15
CA LEU A 407 22.22 1.46 14.11
C LEU A 407 22.68 0.77 15.40
N VAL A 408 21.96 -0.27 15.83
CA VAL A 408 22.39 -1.17 16.91
C VAL A 408 23.82 -1.67 16.68
N ASN A 409 24.60 -1.89 17.75
CA ASN A 409 25.94 -2.46 17.63
C ASN A 409 25.88 -3.94 17.19
N GLU A 410 26.82 -4.39 16.36
CA GLU A 410 26.87 -5.77 15.84
C GLU A 410 26.98 -6.82 16.97
N ASP A 411 27.81 -6.57 17.99
CA ASP A 411 27.96 -7.45 19.15
C ASP A 411 26.64 -7.55 19.94
N GLN A 412 25.96 -6.42 20.17
CA GLN A 412 24.65 -6.38 20.84
C GLN A 412 23.56 -7.08 20.03
N LEU A 413 23.64 -7.01 18.70
CA LEU A 413 22.71 -7.69 17.81
C LEU A 413 22.90 -9.20 17.87
N GLU A 414 24.13 -9.69 17.80
CA GLU A 414 24.43 -11.12 17.87
C GLU A 414 24.21 -11.71 19.28
N GLU A 415 24.44 -10.94 20.34
CA GLU A 415 24.03 -11.29 21.71
C GLU A 415 22.49 -11.45 21.79
N ALA A 416 21.74 -10.48 21.29
CA ALA A 416 20.28 -10.51 21.31
C ALA A 416 19.65 -11.56 20.36
N LEU A 417 20.38 -12.01 19.33
CA LEU A 417 19.98 -13.08 18.41
C LEU A 417 20.38 -14.47 18.91
N SER A 418 21.28 -14.57 19.89
CA SER A 418 21.69 -15.83 20.48
C SER A 418 20.57 -16.40 21.37
N PRO A 419 20.36 -17.73 21.38
CA PRO A 419 19.41 -18.33 22.31
C PRO A 419 19.91 -18.17 23.77
N PRO A 420 19.01 -17.94 24.73
CA PRO A 420 19.33 -17.89 26.16
C PRO A 420 19.70 -19.27 26.75
#